data_AF-A0A961BN42-F1
#
_entry.id   AF-A0A961BN42-F1
#
_cell.length_a   1.000
_cell.length_b   1.000
_cell.length_c   1.000
_cell.angle_alpha   90.00
_cell.angle_beta   90.00
_cell.angle_gamma   90.00
#
_symmetry.space_group_name_H-M   'P 1'
#
loop_
_entity.id
_entity.type
_entity.pdbx_description
1 polymer ?
#
loop_
_entity_poly.entity_id
_entity_poly.type
_entity_poly.pdbx_seq_one_letter_code
_entity_poly.pdbx_strand_id
1 'polypeptide(L)'
;VASMVVASILTTFPAWETIGIARGLVIAVIVGVFAPVGDLIESSIKRSIGVKDMGSVLPGHGGMLDRIDSFIIAVPAIYFVLLGFGLL
;
A
#
# COMPACT_ATOMS: atom_id res chain seq x y z
N VAL A 1 -0.26 23.98 -5.57
CA VAL A 1 -0.96 23.25 -6.65
C VAL A 1 -1.05 21.75 -6.36
N ALA A 2 0.06 21.01 -6.21
CA ALA A 2 0.01 19.58 -5.87
C ALA A 2 -0.74 19.28 -4.55
N SER A 3 -0.46 20.03 -3.49
CA SER A 3 -1.18 19.92 -2.21
C SER A 3 -2.68 20.27 -2.30
N MET A 4 -3.03 21.19 -3.21
CA MET A 4 -4.43 21.56 -3.44
C MET A 4 -5.17 20.43 -4.17
N VAL A 5 -4.55 19.81 -5.19
CA VAL A 5 -5.12 18.67 -5.91
C VAL A 5 -5.30 17.48 -4.97
N VAL A 6 -4.33 17.20 -4.10
CA VAL A 6 -4.45 16.17 -3.07
C VAL A 6 -5.61 16.47 -2.12
N ALA A 7 -5.73 17.70 -1.63
CA ALA A 7 -6.85 18.10 -0.78
C ALA A 7 -8.20 17.96 -1.50
N SER A 8 -8.30 18.37 -2.77
CA SER A 8 -9.53 18.22 -3.58
C SER A 8 -9.94 16.76 -3.76
N ILE A 9 -8.97 15.88 -3.99
CA ILE A 9 -9.21 14.43 -4.10
C ILE A 9 -9.72 13.90 -2.75
N LEU A 10 -9.04 14.22 -1.64
CA LEU A 10 -9.44 13.79 -0.30
C LEU A 10 -10.83 14.30 0.11
N THR A 11 -11.25 15.49 -0.35
CA THR A 11 -12.60 16.03 -0.08
C THR A 11 -13.69 15.49 -1.02
N THR A 12 -13.33 15.06 -2.24
CA THR A 12 -14.31 14.59 -3.25
C THR A 12 -14.63 13.10 -3.10
N PHE A 13 -13.74 12.32 -2.49
CA PHE A 13 -14.00 10.92 -2.13
C PHE A 13 -14.46 10.86 -0.67
N PRO A 14 -15.77 10.81 -0.35
CA PRO A 14 -16.31 10.91 1.01
C PRO A 14 -16.13 9.60 1.80
N ALA A 15 -15.08 8.82 1.53
CA ALA A 15 -14.77 7.60 2.28
C ALA A 15 -14.55 7.91 3.77
N TRP A 16 -14.16 9.15 4.11
CA TRP A 16 -13.95 9.57 5.49
C TRP A 16 -15.24 9.60 6.33
N GLU A 17 -16.39 9.91 5.72
CA GLU A 17 -17.68 9.88 6.41
C GLU A 17 -18.16 8.45 6.70
N THR A 18 -17.90 7.52 5.77
CA THR A 18 -18.32 6.12 5.90
C THR A 18 -17.44 5.32 6.86
N ILE A 19 -16.13 5.58 6.85
CA ILE A 19 -15.15 4.86 7.68
C ILE A 19 -15.13 5.43 9.11
N GLY A 20 -15.20 6.75 9.26
CA GLY A 20 -15.05 7.42 10.56
C GLY A 20 -13.62 7.35 11.10
N ILE A 21 -13.27 8.31 11.96
CA ILE A 21 -11.87 8.52 12.43
C ILE A 21 -11.31 7.28 13.14
N ALA A 22 -12.12 6.59 13.95
CA ALA A 22 -11.68 5.42 14.71
C ALA A 22 -11.29 4.24 13.82
N ARG A 23 -12.10 3.90 12.81
CA ARG A 23 -11.76 2.82 11.86
C ARG A 23 -10.62 3.25 10.93
N GLY A 24 -10.55 4.53 10.57
CA GLY A 24 -9.45 5.11 9.81
C GLY A 24 -8.10 4.94 10.50
N LEU A 25 -8.04 5.15 11.82
CA LEU A 25 -6.83 4.91 12.62
C LEU A 25 -6.42 3.43 12.61
N VAL A 26 -7.36 2.50 12.73
CA VAL A 26 -7.07 1.06 12.67
C VAL A 26 -6.49 0.69 11.31
N ILE A 27 -7.10 1.17 10.22
CA ILE A 27 -6.60 0.94 8.86
C ILE A 27 -5.20 1.53 8.70
N ALA A 28 -4.95 2.74 9.20
CA ALA A 28 -3.63 3.38 9.12
C ALA A 28 -2.54 2.57 9.83
N VAL A 29 -2.84 2.03 11.03
CA VAL A 29 -1.89 1.16 11.77
C VAL A 29 -1.63 -0.14 11.02
N ILE A 30 -2.68 -0.79 10.49
CA ILE A 30 -2.54 -2.03 9.71
C ILE A 30 -1.63 -1.76 8.49
N VAL A 31 -1.92 -0.74 7.70
CA VAL A 31 -1.11 -0.40 6.52
C VAL A 31 0.33 -0.06 6.90
N GLY A 32 0.53 0.70 7.98
CA GLY A 32 1.85 1.07 8.48
C GLY A 32 2.71 -0.12 8.92
N VAL A 33 2.11 -1.25 9.29
CA VAL A 33 2.83 -2.48 9.65
C VAL A 33 3.02 -3.40 8.43
N PHE A 34 1.96 -3.61 7.65
CA PHE A 34 1.97 -4.58 6.56
C PHE A 34 2.69 -4.09 5.30
N ALA A 35 2.72 -2.77 5.04
CA ALA A 35 3.46 -2.23 3.90
C ALA A 35 4.99 -2.44 4.03
N PRO A 36 5.65 -2.12 5.17
CA PRO A 36 7.06 -2.45 5.37
C PRO A 36 7.34 -3.96 5.34
N VAL A 37 6.42 -4.79 5.82
CA VAL A 37 6.58 -6.26 5.76
C VAL A 37 6.61 -6.76 4.32
N GLY A 38 5.81 -6.19 3.42
CA GLY A 38 5.84 -6.51 1.99
C GLY A 38 7.21 -6.23 1.34
N ASP A 39 7.78 -5.07 1.62
CA ASP A 39 9.12 -4.67 1.15
C ASP A 39 10.21 -5.61 1.70
N LEU A 40 10.11 -6.01 2.97
CA LEU A 40 11.04 -6.98 3.57
C LEU A 40 10.93 -8.38 2.93
N ILE A 41 9.72 -8.85 2.63
CA ILE A 41 9.51 -10.12 1.92
C ILE A 41 10.13 -10.05 0.54
N GLU A 42 9.90 -8.97 -0.19
CA GLU A 42 10.48 -8.78 -1.52
C GLU A 42 12.01 -8.77 -1.47
N SER A 43 12.62 -8.02 -0.54
CA SER A 43 14.07 -7.99 -0.36
C SER A 43 14.66 -9.38 -0.04
N SER A 44 13.92 -10.20 0.72
CA SER A 44 14.32 -11.57 1.06
C SER A 44 14.21 -12.51 -0.14
N ILE A 45 13.17 -12.34 -0.97
CA ILE A 45 13.02 -13.07 -2.23
C ILE A 45 14.18 -12.71 -3.15
N LYS A 46 14.45 -11.40 -3.39
CA LYS A 46 15.58 -10.92 -4.22
C LYS A 46 16.92 -11.57 -3.84
N ARG A 47 17.19 -11.73 -2.55
CA ARG A 47 18.39 -12.44 -2.05
C ARG A 47 18.39 -13.94 -2.35
N SER A 48 17.24 -14.59 -2.25
CA SER A 48 17.10 -16.04 -2.44
C SER A 48 17.30 -16.48 -3.89
N ILE A 49 16.93 -15.63 -4.85
CA ILE A 49 17.14 -15.89 -6.28
C ILE A 49 18.44 -15.28 -6.84
N GLY A 50 19.21 -14.56 -6.03
CA GLY A 50 20.48 -13.94 -6.46
C GLY A 50 20.32 -12.82 -7.51
N VAL A 51 19.09 -12.34 -7.72
CA VAL A 51 18.75 -11.28 -8.68
C VAL A 51 18.41 -10.02 -7.89
N LYS A 52 19.16 -8.95 -8.14
CA LYS A 52 19.02 -7.68 -7.41
C LYS A 52 17.78 -6.89 -7.83
N ASP A 53 17.41 -6.93 -9.12
CA ASP A 53 16.26 -6.22 -9.67
C ASP A 53 15.39 -7.18 -10.48
N MET A 54 14.14 -7.40 -10.05
CA MET A 54 13.21 -8.36 -10.66
C MET A 54 12.59 -7.89 -12.00
N GLY A 55 13.18 -6.88 -12.66
CA GLY A 55 12.75 -6.46 -13.99
C GLY A 55 13.38 -5.13 -14.43
N SER A 56 13.65 -5.00 -15.73
CA SER A 56 14.19 -3.79 -16.36
C SER A 56 13.14 -3.05 -17.19
N VAL A 57 11.89 -2.97 -16.70
CA VAL A 57 10.76 -2.43 -17.50
C VAL A 57 10.93 -0.94 -17.78
N LEU A 58 11.67 -0.21 -16.92
CA LEU A 58 12.02 1.20 -17.13
C LEU A 58 13.54 1.39 -17.09
N PRO A 59 14.20 1.80 -18.19
CA PRO A 59 15.64 2.02 -18.20
C PRO A 59 16.00 3.13 -17.20
N GLY A 60 16.77 2.78 -16.16
CA GLY A 60 17.27 3.70 -15.13
C GLY A 60 16.45 3.83 -13.85
N HIS A 61 15.34 3.08 -13.66
CA HIS A 61 14.39 3.32 -12.54
C HIS A 61 14.13 2.14 -11.57
N GLY A 62 14.96 1.08 -11.60
CA GLY A 62 14.79 -0.09 -10.73
C GLY A 62 13.64 -1.01 -11.18
N GLY A 63 13.33 -2.03 -10.35
CA GLY A 63 12.31 -3.03 -10.65
C GLY A 63 10.89 -2.48 -10.51
N MET A 64 9.98 -2.87 -11.41
CA MET A 64 8.54 -2.56 -11.26
C MET A 64 7.95 -3.26 -10.01
N LEU A 65 8.58 -4.35 -9.57
CA LEU A 65 8.23 -5.10 -8.36
C LEU A 65 8.51 -4.31 -7.08
N ASP A 66 9.59 -3.51 -7.01
CA ASP A 66 9.90 -2.63 -5.87
C ASP A 66 8.84 -1.53 -5.64
N ARG A 67 7.90 -1.34 -6.59
CA ARG A 67 6.82 -0.36 -6.47
C ARG A 67 5.49 -0.98 -6.06
N ILE A 68 5.36 -2.30 -6.16
CA ILE A 68 4.11 -3.04 -5.94
C ILE A 68 4.26 -4.03 -4.77
N ASP A 69 5.48 -4.34 -4.34
CA ASP A 69 5.84 -5.14 -3.17
C ASP A 69 5.06 -4.82 -1.89
N SER A 70 4.98 -3.53 -1.56
CA SER A 70 4.28 -2.99 -0.40
C SER A 70 2.76 -3.09 -0.58
N PHE A 71 2.26 -2.99 -1.82
CA PHE A 71 0.83 -3.19 -2.14
C PHE A 71 0.40 -4.66 -2.07
N ILE A 72 1.27 -5.61 -2.43
CA ILE A 72 0.95 -7.04 -2.47
C ILE A 72 0.49 -7.55 -1.10
N ILE A 73 1.08 -7.04 -0.02
CA ILE A 73 0.71 -7.41 1.34
C ILE A 73 -0.30 -6.43 1.96
N ALA A 74 -0.19 -5.12 1.67
CA ALA A 74 -1.09 -4.13 2.25
C ALA A 74 -2.52 -4.22 1.70
N VAL A 75 -2.73 -4.48 0.41
CA VAL A 75 -4.06 -4.55 -0.21
C VAL A 75 -4.94 -5.66 0.39
N PRO A 76 -4.50 -6.93 0.48
CA PRO A 76 -5.31 -7.97 1.13
C PRO A 76 -5.51 -7.69 2.62
N ALA A 77 -4.53 -7.11 3.32
CA ALA A 77 -4.70 -6.72 4.73
C ALA A 77 -5.82 -5.69 4.91
N ILE A 78 -5.87 -4.66 4.06
CA ILE A 78 -6.96 -3.66 4.06
C ILE A 78 -8.30 -4.32 3.71
N TYR A 79 -8.34 -5.22 2.73
CA TYR A 79 -9.56 -5.93 2.34
C TYR A 79 -10.20 -6.69 3.51
N PHE A 80 -9.41 -7.46 4.26
CA PHE A 80 -9.92 -8.17 5.44
C PHE A 80 -10.38 -7.23 6.56
N VAL A 81 -9.70 -6.11 6.76
CA VAL A 81 -10.11 -5.11 7.75
C VAL A 81 -11.43 -4.45 7.37
N LEU A 82 -11.60 -4.07 6.10
CA LEU A 82 -12.84 -3.49 5.60
C LEU A 82 -14.00 -4.50 5.66
N LEU A 83 -13.76 -5.77 5.31
CA LEU A 83 -14.73 -6.85 5.47
C LEU A 83 -15.13 -7.04 6.94
N GLY A 84 -14.17 -7.05 7.87
CA GLY A 84 -14.42 -7.15 9.30
C GLY A 84 -15.22 -5.97 9.89
N PHE A 85 -15.11 -4.79 9.28
CA PHE A 85 -15.93 -3.64 9.62
C PHE A 85 -17.30 -3.60 8.92
N GLY A 86 -17.61 -4.56 8.04
CA GLY A 86 -18.85 -4.59 7.26
C GLY A 86 -18.97 -3.44 6.26
N LEU A 87 -17.83 -2.90 5.81
CA LEU A 87 -17.72 -1.80 4.86
C LEU A 87 -17.58 -2.27 3.40
N LEU A 88 -17.50 -3.59 3.19
CA LEU A 88 -17.49 -4.32 1.92
C LEU A 88 -18.63 -5.34 1.93
#